data_AF-A0A6A7M4C1-F1
#
_entry.id   AF-A0A6A7M4C1-F1
#
_cell.length_a   1.000
_cell.length_b   1.000
_cell.length_c   1.000
_cell.angle_alpha   90.00
_cell.angle_beta   90.00
_cell.angle_gamma   90.00
#
_symmetry.space_group_name_H-M   'P 1'
#
loop_
_entity.id
_entity.type
_entity.pdbx_description
1 polymer ?
#
loop_
_entity_poly.entity_id
_entity_poly.type
_entity_poly.pdbx_seq_one_letter_code
_entity_poly.pdbx_strand_id
1 'polypeptide(L)'
;MTATVTDQDLTMATVVITADHVYLPLDENGAGRIDWSVGNVLTTKVVRRTRLKVPVDLACFLSDRDQAEILSDASSEAPKGA
;
A
#
# COMPACT_ATOMS: atom_id res chain seq x y z
N MET A 1 -16.47 27.77 -1.34
CA MET A 1 -15.70 26.86 -0.46
C MET A 1 -15.40 25.61 -1.28
N THR A 2 -14.30 25.62 -2.02
CA THR A 2 -13.82 24.49 -2.82
C THR A 2 -13.02 23.58 -1.90
N ALA A 3 -13.40 22.30 -1.85
CA ALA A 3 -12.78 21.29 -1.02
C ALA A 3 -11.26 21.36 -1.13
N THR A 4 -10.61 21.49 0.01
CA THR A 4 -9.20 21.17 0.19
C THR A 4 -8.99 19.78 -0.39
N VAL A 5 -8.39 19.69 -1.57
CA VAL A 5 -7.67 18.48 -1.97
C VAL A 5 -6.53 18.44 -0.97
N THR A 6 -6.78 17.74 0.14
CA THR A 6 -5.81 17.55 1.19
C THR A 6 -4.60 16.96 0.51
N ASP A 7 -3.49 17.65 0.66
CA ASP A 7 -2.14 17.13 0.62
C ASP A 7 -2.16 15.78 1.34
N GLN A 8 -2.55 14.71 0.62
CA GLN A 8 -2.26 13.37 1.05
C GLN A 8 -0.76 13.33 0.90
N ASP A 9 -0.08 13.68 1.99
CA ASP A 9 1.26 13.23 2.31
C ASP A 9 1.39 11.87 1.64
N LEU A 10 2.16 11.81 0.55
CA LEU A 10 2.31 10.61 -0.29
C LEU A 10 3.17 9.61 0.48
N THR A 11 2.77 9.33 1.72
CA THR A 11 3.41 8.37 2.59
C THR A 11 3.22 7.02 1.93
N MET A 12 4.33 6.44 1.54
CA MET A 12 4.36 5.08 1.03
C MET A 12 4.41 4.14 2.22
N ALA A 13 3.45 3.23 2.32
CA ALA A 13 3.46 2.13 3.27
C ALA A 13 4.03 0.88 2.60
N THR A 14 4.74 0.06 3.37
CA THR A 14 5.12 -1.27 2.91
C THR A 14 3.98 -2.23 3.26
N VAL A 15 3.49 -2.96 2.26
CA VAL A 15 2.46 -3.97 2.47
C VAL A 15 2.99 -5.33 2.06
N VAL A 16 2.43 -6.39 2.66
CA VAL A 16 2.62 -7.76 2.21
C VAL A 16 1.31 -8.30 1.68
N ILE A 17 1.31 -8.81 0.45
CA ILE A 17 0.10 -9.39 -0.13
C ILE A 17 -0.25 -10.69 0.58
N THR A 18 -1.44 -10.77 1.14
CA THR A 18 -1.95 -11.94 1.87
C THR A 18 -2.84 -12.80 0.99
N ALA A 19 -3.52 -12.20 0.01
CA ALA A 19 -4.30 -12.88 -1.02
C ALA A 19 -3.43 -13.74 -1.95
N ASP A 20 -4.03 -14.72 -2.63
CA ASP A 20 -3.34 -15.55 -3.65
C ASP A 20 -2.66 -14.69 -4.72
N HIS A 21 -3.38 -13.68 -5.21
CA HIS A 21 -2.86 -12.62 -6.06
C HIS A 21 -3.74 -11.37 -6.02
N VAL A 22 -3.15 -10.22 -6.37
CA VAL A 22 -3.84 -8.93 -6.52
C VAL A 22 -3.33 -8.27 -7.81
N TYR A 23 -4.22 -7.60 -8.54
CA TYR A 23 -3.83 -6.81 -9.71
C TYR A 23 -3.63 -5.36 -9.28
N LEU A 24 -2.38 -4.90 -9.31
CA LEU A 24 -2.02 -3.57 -8.85
C LEU A 24 -1.35 -2.76 -9.96
N PRO A 25 -1.68 -1.47 -10.10
CA PRO A 25 -0.93 -0.59 -10.97
C PRO A 25 0.43 -0.31 -10.34
N LEU A 26 1.47 -0.89 -10.93
CA LEU A 26 2.84 -0.71 -10.49
C LEU A 26 3.54 0.35 -11.35
N ASP A 27 4.48 1.08 -10.74
CA ASP A 27 5.41 1.94 -11.46
C ASP A 27 6.61 1.14 -11.99
N GLU A 28 7.55 1.82 -12.65
CA GLU A 28 8.78 1.22 -13.19
C GLU A 28 9.66 0.55 -12.13
N ASN A 29 9.56 0.98 -10.86
CA ASN A 29 10.26 0.41 -9.72
C ASN A 29 9.50 -0.76 -9.06
N GLY A 30 8.31 -1.11 -9.55
CA GLY A 30 7.49 -2.17 -8.97
C GLY A 30 6.76 -1.78 -7.68
N ALA A 31 6.66 -0.49 -7.37
CA ALA A 31 5.84 0.04 -6.27
C ALA A 31 4.44 0.43 -6.79
N GLY A 32 3.46 0.50 -5.89
CA GLY A 32 2.10 0.94 -6.22
C GLY A 32 2.10 2.39 -6.66
N ARG A 33 1.42 2.69 -7.77
CA ARG A 33 1.28 4.07 -8.25
C ARG A 33 0.39 4.89 -7.31
N ILE A 34 0.71 6.17 -7.17
CA ILE A 34 -0.10 7.13 -6.40
C ILE A 34 -1.47 7.35 -7.06
N ASP A 35 -1.52 7.34 -8.39
CA ASP A 35 -2.74 7.46 -9.19
C ASP A 35 -3.45 6.11 -9.41
N TRP A 36 -3.38 5.19 -8.44
CA TRP A 36 -3.93 3.83 -8.57
C TRP A 36 -5.45 3.81 -8.84
N SER A 37 -6.15 4.87 -8.44
CA SER A 37 -7.60 5.05 -8.64
C SER A 37 -7.98 5.41 -10.09
N VAL A 38 -7.00 5.66 -10.98
CA VAL A 38 -7.26 6.00 -12.39
C VAL A 38 -7.51 4.73 -13.20
N GLY A 39 -8.73 4.55 -13.74
CA GLY A 39 -9.16 3.29 -14.38
C GLY A 39 -8.46 2.87 -15.70
N ASN A 40 -7.52 3.66 -16.24
CA ASN A 40 -6.83 3.39 -17.52
C ASN A 40 -5.35 2.99 -17.34
N VAL A 41 -4.98 2.49 -16.16
CA VAL A 41 -3.60 2.05 -15.87
C VAL A 41 -3.44 0.54 -16.09
N LEU A 42 -2.30 0.13 -16.63
CA LEU A 42 -1.93 -1.28 -16.71
C LEU A 42 -1.69 -1.82 -15.29
N THR A 43 -2.36 -2.91 -14.95
CA THR A 43 -2.17 -3.59 -13.68
C THR A 43 -1.30 -4.82 -13.86
N THR A 44 -0.44 -5.07 -12.88
CA THR A 44 0.45 -6.23 -12.82
C THR A 44 -0.07 -7.19 -11.77
N LYS A 45 -0.02 -8.49 -12.06
CA LYS A 45 -0.36 -9.54 -11.10
C LYS A 45 0.74 -9.62 -10.04
N VAL A 46 0.39 -9.25 -8.81
CA VAL A 46 1.24 -9.40 -7.63
C VAL A 46 0.79 -10.64 -6.88
N VAL A 47 1.71 -11.57 -6.64
CA VAL A 47 1.40 -12.85 -5.98
C VAL A 47 1.46 -12.73 -4.45
N ARG A 48 0.86 -13.70 -3.76
CA ARG A 48 0.91 -13.85 -2.31
C ARG A 48 2.33 -13.74 -1.75
N ARG A 49 2.47 -13.16 -0.56
CA ARG A 49 3.71 -12.87 0.18
C ARG A 49 4.67 -11.92 -0.52
N THR A 50 4.25 -11.29 -1.62
CA THR A 50 5.04 -10.21 -2.21
C THR A 50 4.98 -9.00 -1.32
N ARG A 51 6.15 -8.41 -1.07
CA ARG A 51 6.29 -7.14 -0.36
C ARG A 51 6.49 -6.04 -1.38
N LEU A 52 5.70 -4.99 -1.27
CA LEU A 52 5.82 -3.83 -2.13
C LEU A 52 5.48 -2.57 -1.34
N LYS A 53 6.03 -1.45 -1.79
CA LYS A 53 5.62 -0.13 -1.31
C LYS A 53 4.41 0.31 -2.11
N VAL A 54 3.38 0.78 -1.42
CA VAL A 54 2.17 1.34 -2.03
C VAL A 54 1.77 2.60 -1.27
N PRO A 55 1.00 3.51 -1.86
CA PRO A 55 0.43 4.64 -1.12
C PRO A 55 -0.38 4.14 0.07
N VAL A 56 -0.35 4.86 1.21
CA VAL A 56 -1.12 4.49 2.41
C VAL A 56 -2.61 4.28 2.10
N ASP A 57 -3.21 5.10 1.24
CA ASP A 57 -4.61 4.94 0.84
C ASP A 57 -4.87 3.59 0.15
N LEU A 58 -3.98 3.19 -0.77
CA LEU A 58 -4.03 1.86 -1.40
C LEU A 58 -3.74 0.74 -0.38
N ALA A 59 -2.81 0.96 0.55
CA ALA A 59 -2.50 0.00 1.61
C ALA A 59 -3.74 -0.29 2.47
N CYS A 60 -4.44 0.77 2.91
CA CYS A 60 -5.68 0.68 3.66
C CYS A 60 -6.77 -0.01 2.84
N PHE A 61 -6.93 0.35 1.57
CA PHE A 61 -7.91 -0.26 0.66
C PHE A 61 -7.70 -1.77 0.45
N LEU A 62 -6.44 -2.21 0.41
CA LEU A 62 -6.09 -3.62 0.32
C LEU A 62 -6.27 -4.35 1.66
N SER A 63 -5.92 -3.69 2.76
CA SER A 63 -6.05 -4.23 4.11
C SER A 63 -7.50 -4.40 4.53
N ASP A 64 -8.38 -3.47 4.19
CA ASP A 64 -9.83 -3.52 4.44
C ASP A 64 -10.51 -4.73 3.77
N ARG A 65 -9.90 -5.23 2.68
CA ARG A 65 -10.37 -6.41 1.93
C ARG A 65 -9.63 -7.70 2.26
N ASP A 66 -8.81 -7.72 3.30
CA ASP A 66 -7.93 -8.85 3.63
C ASP A 66 -6.99 -9.28 2.48
N GLN A 67 -6.70 -8.36 1.54
CA GLN A 67 -5.86 -8.64 0.38
C GLN A 67 -4.37 -8.39 0.64
N ALA A 68 -4.06 -7.48 1.57
CA ALA A 68 -2.71 -7.19 2.01
C ALA A 68 -2.69 -6.85 3.50
N GLU A 69 -1.52 -6.99 4.13
CA GLU A 69 -1.28 -6.56 5.50
C GLU A 69 -0.25 -5.41 5.49
N ILE A 70 -0.54 -4.34 6.22
CA ILE A 70 0.32 -3.17 6.32
C ILE A 70 1.44 -3.47 7.31
N LEU A 71 2.68 -3.45 6.83
CA LEU A 71 3.86 -3.56 7.67
C LEU A 71 4.17 -2.17 8.22
N SER A 72 3.59 -1.83 9.36
CA SER A 72 4.04 -0.70 10.16
C SER A 72 5.50 -0.96 10.52
N ASP A 73 6.40 -0.07 10.11
CA ASP A 73 7.79 -0.09 10.59
C ASP A 73 7.74 0.20 12.08
N ALA A 74 7.64 -0.86 12.87
CA ALA A 74 7.66 -0.80 14.32
C ALA A 74 9.09 -0.55 14.80
N SER A 75 9.74 0.51 14.30
CA SER A 75 10.76 1.23 15.05
C SER A 75 10.07 2.19 16.03
N SER A 76 9.29 1.61 16.94
CA SER A 76 9.08 2.19 18.26
C SER A 76 9.36 1.06 19.24
N GLU A 77 10.62 1.05 19.65
CA GLU A 77 11.32 0.05 20.43
C GLU A 77 10.60 -0.30 21.74
N ALA A 78 10.42 -1.60 22.01
CA ALA A 78 10.08 -2.08 23.34
C ALA A 78 11.31 -1.97 24.26
N PRO A 79 11.11 -1.73 25.56
CA PRO A 79 12.03 -2.31 26.54
C PRO A 79 11.30 -3.28 27.45
N LYS A 80 11.86 -4.50 27.52
CA LYS A 80 11.78 -5.41 28.65
C LYS A 80 12.05 -4.64 29.95
N GLY A 81 11.13 -4.72 30.91
CA GLY A 81 11.38 -4.53 32.34
C GLY A 81 10.51 -5.55 33.07
N ALA A 82 11.05 -6.70 33.47
CA ALA A 82 11.82 -6.98 34.69
C ALA A 82 10.91 -7.71 35.68
#